data_AF-A0A960QMP3-F1
#
_entry.id   AF-A0A960QMP3-F1
#
_cell.length_a   1.000
_cell.length_b   1.000
_cell.length_c   1.000
_cell.angle_alpha   90.00
_cell.angle_beta   90.00
_cell.angle_gamma   90.00
#
_symmetry.space_group_name_H-M   'P 1'
#
loop_
_entity.id
_entity.type
_entity.pdbx_description
1 polymer ?
#
loop_
_entity_poly.entity_id
_entity_poly.type
_entity_poly.pdbx_seq_one_letter_code
_entity_poly.pdbx_strand_id
1 'polypeptide(L)'
;MSIITPKVLAIVGILGVCIAVVILLSSYSQRVYADPARIPEIVPGMTRSNVIQILGVMYDNTAPGIYTDADAVIALMTNKEAVAELYTWGLRHTKDMFHVAFDASNSVLEVRWEKR
;
A
#
# COMPACT_ATOMS: atom_id res chain seq x y z
N MET A 1 47.35 0.64 21.86
CA MET A 1 46.26 0.04 22.65
C MET A 1 45.12 1.04 22.65
N SER A 2 44.06 0.80 21.86
CA SER A 2 42.98 1.79 21.70
C SER A 2 42.05 1.73 22.90
N ILE A 3 42.00 2.83 23.68
CA ILE A 3 41.14 2.95 24.86
C ILE A 3 39.74 3.33 24.36
N ILE A 4 38.90 2.33 24.11
CA ILE A 4 37.47 2.57 23.91
C ILE A 4 36.92 3.02 25.26
N THR A 5 36.66 4.32 25.40
CA THR A 5 36.06 4.86 26.61
C THR A 5 34.60 4.39 26.71
N PRO A 6 34.03 4.25 27.92
CA PRO A 6 32.63 3.83 28.10
C PRO A 6 31.62 4.71 27.34
N LYS A 7 31.98 5.98 27.07
CA LYS A 7 31.21 6.89 26.21
C LYS A 7 31.16 6.43 24.75
N VAL A 8 32.27 5.92 24.20
CA VAL A 8 32.32 5.39 22.82
C VAL A 8 31.51 4.10 22.72
N LEU A 9 31.56 3.22 23.73
CA LEU A 9 30.75 2.01 23.76
C LEU A 9 29.24 2.31 23.82
N ALA A 10 28.84 3.31 24.63
CA ALA A 10 27.46 3.76 24.70
C ALA A 10 26.96 4.33 23.36
N ILE A 11 27.77 5.14 22.66
CA ILE A 11 27.42 5.69 21.35
C ILE A 11 27.25 4.57 20.31
N VAL A 12 28.16 3.60 20.27
CA VAL A 12 28.07 2.44 19.36
C VAL A 12 26.82 1.61 19.68
N GLY A 13 26.52 1.39 20.96
CA GLY A 13 25.31 0.69 21.39
C GLY A 13 24.02 1.38 20.95
N ILE A 14 23.92 2.70 21.17
CA ILE A 14 22.75 3.50 20.74
C ILE A 14 22.60 3.45 19.22
N LEU A 15 23.70 3.65 18.48
CA LEU A 15 23.67 3.62 17.02
C LEU A 15 23.23 2.25 16.49
N GLY A 16 23.71 1.16 17.09
CA GLY A 16 23.29 -0.20 16.74
C GLY A 16 21.78 -0.42 16.94
N VAL A 17 21.23 0.06 18.05
CA VAL A 17 19.78 0.00 18.31
C VAL A 17 18.99 0.84 17.30
N CYS A 18 19.43 2.06 17.01
CA CYS A 18 18.77 2.91 16.01
C CYS A 18 18.74 2.24 14.63
N ILE A 19 19.84 1.64 14.18
CA ILE A 19 19.91 0.92 12.91
C ILE A 19 18.94 -0.28 12.92
N ALA A 20 18.92 -1.07 14.00
CA ALA A 20 18.01 -2.21 14.12
C ALA A 20 16.54 -1.77 14.04
N VAL A 21 16.17 -0.69 14.72
CA VAL A 21 14.82 -0.12 14.66
C VAL A 21 14.45 0.31 13.25
N VAL A 22 15.35 1.01 12.54
CA VAL A 22 15.11 1.42 11.14
C VAL A 22 14.91 0.22 10.22
N ILE A 23 15.70 -0.84 10.38
CA ILE A 23 15.56 -2.07 9.58
C ILE A 23 14.21 -2.75 9.86
N LEU A 24 13.81 -2.83 11.13
CA LEU A 24 12.53 -3.43 11.52
C LEU A 24 11.34 -2.63 10.99
N LEU A 25 11.37 -1.30 11.12
CA LEU A 25 10.32 -0.41 10.60
C LEU A 25 10.23 -0.47 9.06
N SER A 26 11.39 -0.51 8.38
CA SER A 26 11.44 -0.67 6.94
C SER A 26 10.84 -2.02 6.50
N SER A 27 11.26 -3.11 7.15
CA SER A 27 10.74 -4.45 6.87
C SER A 27 9.23 -4.57 7.13
N TYR A 28 8.73 -3.90 8.17
CA TYR A 28 7.29 -3.82 8.44
C TYR A 28 6.56 -3.04 7.34
N SER A 29 7.06 -1.85 6.96
CA SER A 29 6.48 -1.05 5.89
C SER A 29 6.43 -1.81 4.55
N GLN A 30 7.45 -2.61 4.24
CA GLN A 30 7.49 -3.43 3.03
C GLN A 30 6.38 -4.48 2.97
N ARG A 31 5.89 -4.96 4.12
CA ARG A 31 4.84 -5.99 4.20
C ARG A 31 3.43 -5.42 4.14
N VAL A 32 3.26 -4.17 4.56
CA VAL A 32 1.93 -3.55 4.76
C VAL A 32 1.55 -2.64 3.59
N TYR A 33 2.52 -2.03 2.92
CA TYR A 33 2.28 -1.04 1.87
C TYR A 33 2.74 -1.54 0.50
N ALA A 34 1.92 -1.26 -0.51
CA ALA A 34 2.21 -1.57 -1.90
C ALA A 34 3.37 -0.72 -2.42
N ASP A 35 4.18 -1.31 -3.30
CA ASP A 35 5.26 -0.62 -3.98
C ASP A 35 4.71 0.19 -5.16
N PRO A 36 4.83 1.54 -5.17
CA PRO A 36 4.33 2.38 -6.26
C PRO A 36 4.89 2.03 -7.63
N ALA A 37 6.11 1.46 -7.69
CA ALA A 37 6.74 1.07 -8.95
C ALA A 37 5.99 -0.07 -9.66
N ARG A 38 5.16 -0.83 -8.93
CA ARG A 38 4.39 -1.96 -9.46
C ARG A 38 2.98 -1.60 -9.91
N ILE A 39 2.50 -0.40 -9.57
CA ILE A 39 1.17 0.08 -9.96
C ILE A 39 0.92 -0.01 -11.48
N PRO A 40 1.88 0.36 -12.36
CA PRO A 40 1.68 0.25 -13.80
C PRO A 40 1.47 -1.19 -14.32
N GLU A 41 1.76 -2.21 -13.51
CA GLU A 41 1.48 -3.62 -13.85
C GLU A 41 -0.03 -3.94 -13.77
N ILE A 42 -0.82 -3.13 -13.06
CA ILE A 42 -2.26 -3.36 -12.85
C ILE A 42 -3.05 -2.80 -14.02
N VAL A 43 -3.70 -3.68 -14.77
CA VAL A 43 -4.45 -3.34 -15.98
C VAL A 43 -5.89 -3.89 -15.92
N PRO A 44 -6.85 -3.26 -16.63
CA PRO A 44 -8.21 -3.78 -16.75
C PRO A 44 -8.25 -5.23 -17.26
N GLY A 45 -9.21 -6.00 -16.76
CA GLY A 45 -9.38 -7.44 -17.03
C GLY A 45 -8.52 -8.36 -16.16
N MET A 46 -7.58 -7.83 -15.37
CA MET A 46 -6.78 -8.63 -14.45
C MET A 46 -7.65 -9.21 -13.32
N THR A 47 -7.38 -10.44 -12.89
CA THR A 47 -8.12 -11.02 -11.75
C THR A 47 -7.66 -10.40 -10.43
N ARG A 48 -8.57 -10.36 -9.46
CA ARG A 48 -8.26 -9.93 -8.09
C ARG A 48 -7.05 -10.63 -7.47
N SER A 49 -6.87 -11.93 -7.71
CA SER A 49 -5.73 -12.69 -7.18
C SER A 49 -4.39 -12.19 -7.72
N ASN A 50 -4.34 -11.84 -9.01
CA ASN A 50 -3.12 -11.33 -9.64
C ASN A 50 -2.78 -9.93 -9.09
N VAL A 51 -3.79 -9.08 -8.87
CA VAL A 51 -3.60 -7.78 -8.23
C VAL A 51 -3.00 -7.92 -6.83
N ILE A 52 -3.54 -8.82 -6.01
CA ILE A 52 -3.02 -9.08 -4.66
C ILE A 52 -1.60 -9.64 -4.70
N GLN A 53 -1.28 -10.49 -5.68
CA GLN A 53 0.08 -11.01 -5.85
C GLN A 53 1.09 -9.90 -6.22
N ILE A 54 0.64 -8.88 -6.95
CA ILE A 54 1.48 -7.74 -7.35
C ILE A 54 1.62 -6.72 -6.22
N LEU A 55 0.50 -6.31 -5.61
CA LEU A 55 0.48 -5.21 -4.64
C LEU A 55 0.69 -5.68 -3.19
N GLY A 56 0.51 -6.97 -2.92
CA GLY A 56 0.60 -7.54 -1.59
C GLY A 56 -0.62 -7.24 -0.74
N VAL A 57 -0.38 -6.86 0.52
CA VAL A 57 -1.43 -6.70 1.53
C VAL A 57 -2.30 -5.49 1.23
N MET A 58 -3.61 -5.74 1.11
CA MET A 58 -4.63 -4.73 0.94
C MET A 58 -4.90 -4.00 2.25
N TYR A 59 -5.14 -2.69 2.16
CA TYR A 59 -5.52 -1.87 3.32
C TYR A 59 -6.99 -2.07 3.67
N ASP A 60 -7.88 -1.99 2.67
CA ASP A 60 -9.32 -2.09 2.87
C ASP A 60 -10.05 -2.55 1.60
N ASN A 61 -11.25 -3.11 1.77
CA ASN A 61 -12.20 -3.39 0.70
C ASN A 61 -13.63 -3.03 1.10
N THR A 62 -14.37 -2.44 0.15
CA THR A 62 -15.77 -2.13 0.37
C THR A 62 -16.59 -2.19 -0.91
N ALA A 63 -17.87 -2.53 -0.74
CA ALA A 63 -18.87 -2.37 -1.79
C ALA A 63 -19.34 -0.91 -1.88
N PRO A 64 -19.89 -0.48 -3.04
CA PRO A 64 -20.55 0.82 -3.16
C PRO A 64 -21.70 0.99 -2.16
N GLY A 65 -21.89 2.22 -1.66
CA GLY A 65 -22.97 2.59 -0.74
C GLY A 65 -22.72 2.29 0.74
N ILE A 66 -21.59 1.66 1.08
CA ILE A 66 -21.25 1.33 2.47
C ILE A 66 -20.56 2.51 3.17
N TYR A 67 -19.62 3.18 2.48
CA TYR A 67 -18.85 4.29 3.03
C TYR A 67 -18.77 5.45 2.03
N THR A 68 -19.07 6.66 2.51
CA THR A 68 -19.07 7.88 1.72
C THR A 68 -17.73 8.15 1.02
N ASP A 69 -16.62 7.85 1.69
CA ASP A 69 -15.28 8.08 1.12
C ASP A 69 -15.02 7.16 -0.09
N ALA A 70 -15.45 5.90 -0.02
CA ALA A 70 -15.34 4.97 -1.14
C ALA A 70 -16.26 5.38 -2.28
N ASP A 71 -17.48 5.83 -1.99
CA ASP A 71 -18.41 6.33 -3.00
C ASP A 71 -17.88 7.57 -3.71
N ALA A 72 -17.17 8.46 -2.99
CA ALA A 72 -16.51 9.61 -3.59
C ALA A 72 -15.43 9.18 -4.59
N VAL A 73 -14.64 8.16 -4.27
CA VAL A 73 -13.63 7.59 -5.19
C VAL A 73 -14.29 6.95 -6.41
N ILE A 74 -15.32 6.13 -6.20
CA ILE A 74 -16.10 5.46 -7.26
C ILE A 74 -16.78 6.50 -8.16
N ALA A 75 -17.31 7.58 -7.61
CA ALA A 75 -18.04 8.60 -8.35
C ALA A 75 -17.21 9.27 -9.46
N LEU A 76 -15.88 9.30 -9.30
CA LEU A 76 -14.98 9.84 -10.32
C LEU A 76 -14.33 8.78 -11.23
N MET A 77 -14.73 7.52 -11.10
CA MET A 77 -14.42 6.48 -12.09
C MET A 77 -15.35 6.55 -13.29
N THR A 78 -14.87 6.12 -14.44
CA THR A 78 -15.62 6.13 -15.70
C THR A 78 -16.73 5.10 -15.69
N ASN A 79 -16.44 3.88 -15.23
CA ASN A 79 -17.38 2.76 -15.23
C ASN A 79 -18.04 2.54 -13.86
N LYS A 80 -18.29 3.62 -13.11
CA LYS A 80 -18.75 3.58 -11.70
C LYS A 80 -19.98 2.70 -11.43
N GLU A 81 -20.90 2.60 -12.39
CA GLU A 81 -22.13 1.80 -12.25
C GLU A 81 -21.87 0.28 -12.31
N ALA A 82 -20.75 -0.13 -12.91
CA ALA A 82 -20.34 -1.52 -13.01
C ALA A 82 -19.40 -1.95 -11.86
N VAL A 83 -19.08 -1.06 -10.93
CA VAL A 83 -18.23 -1.35 -9.78
C VAL A 83 -19.00 -2.22 -8.79
N ALA A 84 -18.50 -3.42 -8.53
CA ALA A 84 -19.03 -4.31 -7.51
C ALA A 84 -18.26 -4.17 -6.18
N GLU A 85 -16.94 -4.04 -6.25
CA GLU A 85 -16.09 -3.82 -5.08
C GLU A 85 -14.98 -2.81 -5.38
N LEU A 86 -14.61 -2.00 -4.38
CA LEU A 86 -13.47 -1.10 -4.41
C LEU A 86 -12.43 -1.56 -3.39
N TYR A 87 -11.23 -1.87 -3.86
CA TYR A 87 -10.12 -2.30 -3.02
C TYR A 87 -9.07 -1.21 -2.96
N THR A 88 -8.48 -1.02 -1.78
CA THR A 88 -7.57 0.09 -1.52
C THR A 88 -6.26 -0.41 -0.92
N TRP A 89 -5.15 0.13 -1.43
CA TRP A 89 -3.80 -0.08 -0.91
C TRP A 89 -3.20 1.26 -0.48
N GLY A 90 -2.54 1.25 0.67
CA GLY A 90 -1.61 2.31 1.03
C GLY A 90 -0.31 2.15 0.26
N LEU A 91 0.26 3.27 -0.19
CA LEU A 91 1.51 3.28 -0.94
C LEU A 91 2.71 3.52 -0.04
N ARG A 92 3.79 2.77 -0.28
CA ARG A 92 4.99 2.83 0.55
C ARG A 92 5.66 4.20 0.44
N HIS A 93 6.09 4.74 1.59
CA HIS A 93 6.79 6.03 1.69
C HIS A 93 5.97 7.25 1.26
N THR A 94 4.65 7.10 1.04
CA THR A 94 3.75 8.21 0.72
C THR A 94 2.51 8.16 1.62
N LYS A 95 1.68 9.19 1.52
CA LYS A 95 0.32 9.19 2.10
C LYS A 95 -0.74 8.81 1.07
N ASP A 96 -0.30 8.50 -0.14
CA ASP A 96 -1.17 8.24 -1.27
C ASP A 96 -1.85 6.89 -1.13
N MET A 97 -3.04 6.81 -1.72
CA MET A 97 -3.82 5.59 -1.78
C MET A 97 -3.97 5.18 -3.24
N PHE A 98 -3.94 3.88 -3.48
CA PHE A 98 -4.21 3.30 -4.78
C PHE A 98 -5.45 2.42 -4.69
N HIS A 99 -6.41 2.71 -5.55
CA HIS A 99 -7.70 2.05 -5.58
C HIS A 99 -7.86 1.22 -6.84
N VAL A 100 -8.41 0.03 -6.68
CA VAL A 100 -8.72 -0.88 -7.78
C VAL A 100 -10.19 -1.24 -7.66
N ALA A 101 -10.96 -0.88 -8.67
CA ALA A 101 -12.35 -1.29 -8.77
C ALA A 101 -12.45 -2.62 -9.50
N PHE A 102 -13.26 -3.52 -8.95
CA PHE A 102 -13.58 -4.80 -9.53
C PHE A 102 -15.03 -4.83 -9.98
N ASP A 103 -15.28 -5.48 -11.12
CA ASP A 103 -16.62 -5.80 -11.57
C ASP A 103 -17.18 -7.05 -10.84
N ALA A 104 -18.43 -7.40 -11.15
CA ALA A 104 -19.08 -8.59 -10.59
C ALA A 104 -18.39 -9.92 -10.94
N SER A 105 -17.48 -9.93 -11.92
CA SER A 105 -16.69 -11.09 -12.32
C SER A 105 -15.36 -11.22 -11.56
N ASN A 106 -15.08 -10.32 -10.61
CA ASN A 106 -13.78 -10.18 -9.93
C ASN A 106 -12.61 -9.83 -10.87
N SER A 107 -12.92 -9.11 -11.95
CA SER A 107 -11.92 -8.57 -12.88
C SER A 107 -11.73 -7.08 -12.64
N VAL A 108 -10.49 -6.60 -12.77
CA VAL A 108 -10.18 -5.17 -12.66
C VAL A 108 -10.98 -4.44 -13.72
N LEU A 109 -11.83 -3.54 -13.27
CA LEU A 109 -12.61 -2.66 -14.12
C LEU A 109 -11.83 -1.37 -14.39
N GLU A 110 -11.33 -0.75 -13.33
CA GLU A 110 -10.65 0.54 -13.37
C GLU A 110 -9.70 0.68 -12.17
N VAL A 111 -8.67 1.50 -12.33
CA VAL A 111 -7.71 1.84 -11.27
C VAL A 111 -7.64 3.33 -11.07
N ARG A 112 -7.38 3.76 -9.83
CA ARG A 112 -7.26 5.18 -9.49
C ARG A 112 -6.17 5.41 -8.46
N TRP A 113 -5.35 6.44 -8.72
CA TRP A 113 -4.40 6.97 -7.76
C TRP A 113 -4.99 8.20 -7.07
N GLU A 114 -5.15 8.13 -5.75
CA GLU A 114 -5.50 9.27 -4.89
C GLU A 114 -4.23 9.83 -4.25
N LYS A 115 -3.79 11.01 -4.71
CA LYS A 115 -2.62 11.70 -4.16
C LYS A 115 -3.01 12.53 -2.93
N ARG A 116 -2.27 12.42 -1.83
CA ARG A 116 -2.56 13.10 -0.55
C ARG A 116 -1.40 13.94 -0.02
#